data_AF-A0A842WRW5-F1
#
_entry.id   AF-A0A842WRW5-F1
#
_cell.length_a   1.000
_cell.length_b   1.000
_cell.length_c   1.000
_cell.angle_alpha   90.00
_cell.angle_beta   90.00
_cell.angle_gamma   90.00
#
_symmetry.space_group_name_H-M   'P 1'
#
loop_
_entity.id
_entity.type
_entity.pdbx_description
1 polymer ?
#
loop_
_entity_poly.entity_id
_entity_poly.type
_entity_poly.pdbx_seq_one_letter_code
_entity_poly.pdbx_strand_id
1 'polypeptide(L)'
;MIFSQILLNIGLFFILFYFTPIIAGLVGGYFLASRNKGIQVSFISSLVTYTLIFAITEVMTGQYLDIVTLLFAALMMSGLSMIGGFIGGVIGERSFHQSRQVVIN
;
A
#
# COMPACT_ATOMS: atom_id res chain seq x y z
N MET A 1 1.32 31.86 -9.81
CA MET A 1 2.07 31.03 -8.83
C MET A 1 1.16 30.18 -7.94
N ILE A 2 0.10 30.76 -7.35
CA ILE A 2 -0.85 30.02 -6.48
C ILE A 2 -1.48 28.80 -7.18
N PHE A 3 -1.91 28.95 -8.44
CA PHE A 3 -2.52 27.85 -9.20
C PHE A 3 -1.60 26.64 -9.40
N SER A 4 -0.31 26.89 -9.66
CA SER A 4 0.71 25.83 -9.80
C SER A 4 0.96 25.09 -8.49
N GLN A 5 0.93 25.78 -7.35
CA GLN A 5 1.05 25.14 -6.03
C GLN A 5 -0.16 24.27 -5.70
N ILE A 6 -1.37 24.69 -6.08
CA ILE A 6 -2.59 23.89 -5.89
C ILE A 6 -2.53 22.61 -6.71
N LEU A 7 -2.18 22.69 -7.99
CA LEU A 7 -2.01 21.51 -8.84
C LEU A 7 -0.95 20.55 -8.28
N LEU A 8 0.17 21.07 -7.80
CA LEU A 8 1.23 20.25 -7.22
C LEU A 8 0.75 19.51 -5.96
N ASN A 9 0.03 20.18 -5.07
CA ASN A 9 -0.50 19.57 -3.84
C ASN A 9 -1.55 18.49 -4.15
N ILE A 10 -2.45 18.74 -5.11
CA ILE A 10 -3.44 17.75 -5.53
C ILE A 10 -2.76 16.52 -6.15
N GLY A 11 -1.77 16.75 -7.03
CA GLY A 11 -1.01 15.66 -7.65
C GLY A 11 -0.24 14.84 -6.62
N LEU A 12 0.46 15.49 -5.70
CA LEU A 12 1.20 14.83 -4.61
C LEU A 12 0.26 14.06 -3.68
N PHE A 13 -0.89 14.63 -3.33
CA PHE A 13 -1.90 13.94 -2.55
C PHE A 13 -2.33 12.64 -3.24
N PHE A 14 -2.63 12.71 -4.54
CA PHE A 14 -3.08 11.53 -5.28
C PHE A 14 -2.01 10.43 -5.36
N ILE A 15 -0.75 10.82 -5.59
CA ILE A 15 0.38 9.89 -5.64
C ILE A 15 0.57 9.22 -4.27
N LEU A 16 0.61 10.00 -3.20
CA LEU A 16 0.91 9.51 -1.86
C LEU A 16 -0.24 8.68 -1.26
N PHE A 17 -1.49 9.09 -1.48
CA PHE A 17 -2.65 8.43 -0.89
C PHE A 17 -3.11 7.21 -1.68
N TYR A 18 -2.95 7.20 -3.01
CA TYR A 18 -3.43 6.08 -3.83
C TYR A 18 -2.31 5.24 -4.42
N PHE A 19 -1.36 5.86 -5.13
CA PHE A 19 -0.32 5.09 -5.83
C PHE A 19 0.66 4.43 -4.88
N THR A 20 1.13 5.14 -3.85
CA THR A 20 2.10 4.59 -2.90
C THR A 20 1.62 3.30 -2.22
N PRO A 21 0.44 3.23 -1.57
CA PRO A 21 -0.01 1.98 -0.96
C PRO A 21 -0.18 0.85 -1.99
N ILE A 22 -0.72 1.14 -3.17
CA ILE A 22 -0.91 0.14 -4.23
C ILE A 22 0.45 -0.40 -4.71
N ILE A 23 1.43 0.46 -4.97
CA ILE A 23 2.75 0.06 -5.44
C ILE A 23 3.49 -0.72 -4.35
N ALA A 24 3.46 -0.25 -3.10
CA ALA A 24 4.07 -0.95 -1.97
C ALA A 24 3.47 -2.35 -1.81
N GLY A 25 2.14 -2.46 -1.87
CA GLY A 25 1.43 -3.73 -1.90
C GLY A 25 1.90 -4.61 -3.05
N LEU A 26 1.94 -4.10 -4.27
CA LEU A 26 2.36 -4.83 -5.47
C LEU A 26 3.77 -5.39 -5.35
N VAL A 27 4.72 -4.59 -4.90
CA VAL A 27 6.10 -5.04 -4.69
C VAL A 27 6.14 -6.15 -3.64
N GLY A 28 5.48 -5.97 -2.49
CA GLY A 28 5.44 -6.99 -1.44
C GLY A 28 4.78 -8.30 -1.90
N GLY A 29 3.64 -8.20 -2.58
CA GLY A 29 2.93 -9.35 -3.15
C GLY A 29 3.75 -10.10 -4.19
N TYR A 30 4.48 -9.37 -5.04
CA TYR A 30 5.35 -9.94 -6.07
C TYR A 30 6.43 -10.84 -5.46
N PHE A 31 7.12 -10.37 -4.42
CA PHE A 31 8.15 -11.15 -3.75
C PHE A 31 7.60 -12.34 -2.96
N LEU A 32 6.37 -12.25 -2.44
CA LEU A 32 5.72 -13.38 -1.75
C LEU A 32 5.33 -14.50 -2.70
N ALA A 33 5.22 -14.23 -4.00
CA ALA A 33 4.88 -15.21 -5.04
C ALA A 33 3.64 -16.05 -4.71
N SER A 34 2.67 -15.43 -4.02
CA SER A 34 1.42 -16.08 -3.61
C SER A 34 0.32 -15.05 -3.45
N ARG A 35 -0.83 -15.26 -4.11
CA ARG A 35 -1.99 -14.34 -4.05
C ARG A 35 -2.52 -14.16 -2.64
N ASN A 36 -2.77 -15.27 -1.94
CA ASN A 36 -3.39 -15.24 -0.61
C ASN A 36 -2.45 -14.62 0.42
N LYS A 37 -1.16 -14.98 0.38
CA LYS A 37 -0.16 -14.37 1.28
C LYS A 37 0.09 -12.90 0.92
N GLY A 38 0.11 -12.56 -0.37
CA GLY A 38 0.23 -11.17 -0.84
C GLY A 38 -0.88 -10.29 -0.29
N ILE A 39 -2.15 -10.70 -0.40
CA ILE A 39 -3.30 -9.99 0.19
C ILE A 39 -3.10 -9.79 1.69
N GLN A 40 -2.90 -10.88 2.44
CA GLN A 40 -2.88 -10.85 3.90
C GLN A 40 -1.70 -10.03 4.44
N VAL A 41 -0.50 -10.26 3.92
CA VAL A 41 0.71 -9.56 4.37
C VAL A 41 0.64 -8.09 3.99
N SER A 42 0.25 -7.75 2.75
CA SER A 42 0.12 -6.36 2.33
C SER A 42 -0.93 -5.60 3.14
N PHE A 43 -2.06 -6.23 3.49
CA PHE A 43 -3.10 -5.62 4.32
C PHE A 43 -2.66 -5.42 5.78
N ILE A 44 -2.10 -6.45 6.42
CA ILE A 44 -1.71 -6.38 7.83
C ILE A 44 -0.54 -5.40 8.01
N SER A 45 0.48 -5.49 7.15
CA SER A 45 1.64 -4.58 7.22
C SER A 45 1.21 -3.13 7.00
N SER A 46 0.38 -2.84 6.00
CA SER A 46 -0.12 -1.49 5.77
C SER A 46 -0.98 -1.00 6.93
N LEU A 47 -1.82 -1.85 7.52
CA LEU A 47 -2.69 -1.44 8.63
C LEU A 47 -1.87 -0.98 9.82
N VAL A 48 -0.85 -1.76 10.17
CA VAL A 48 0.08 -1.41 11.25
C VAL A 48 0.86 -0.14 10.92
N THR A 49 1.43 -0.05 9.71
CA THR A 49 2.25 1.09 9.30
C THR A 49 1.44 2.38 9.20
N TYR A 50 0.28 2.38 8.55
CA TYR A 50 -0.55 3.59 8.42
C TYR A 50 -1.16 4.02 9.74
N THR A 51 -1.54 3.08 10.62
CA THR A 51 -1.99 3.43 11.99
C THR A 51 -0.89 4.17 12.74
N LEU A 52 0.36 3.67 12.69
CA LEU A 52 1.51 4.35 13.31
C LEU A 52 1.80 5.70 12.68
N ILE A 53 1.82 5.79 11.34
CA ILE A 53 2.08 7.04 10.63
C ILE A 53 1.03 8.10 10.99
N PHE A 54 -0.25 7.74 10.99
CA PHE A 54 -1.31 8.67 11.35
C PHE A 54 -1.23 9.10 12.81
N ALA A 55 -0.95 8.19 13.74
CA ALA A 55 -0.77 8.54 15.15
C ALA A 55 0.41 9.50 15.37
N ILE A 56 1.55 9.26 14.70
CA ILE A 56 2.70 10.17 14.75
C ILE A 56 2.34 11.53 14.14
N THR A 57 1.64 11.53 13.02
CA THR A 57 1.22 12.77 12.34
C THR A 57 0.27 13.59 13.21
N GLU A 58 -0.64 12.93 13.92
CA GLU A 58 -1.55 13.56 14.89
C GLU A 58 -0.76 14.33 15.97
N VAL A 59 0.24 13.66 16.57
CA VAL A 59 1.12 14.25 17.58
C VAL A 59 1.94 15.42 17.01
N MET A 60 2.45 15.30 15.78
CA MET A 60 3.29 16.34 15.16
C MET A 60 2.50 17.57 14.71
N THR A 61 1.24 17.40 14.32
CA THR A 61 0.38 18.49 13.82
C THR A 61 -0.46 19.14 14.92
N GLY A 62 -0.58 18.49 16.08
CA GLY A 62 -1.42 18.94 17.18
C GLY A 62 -2.92 18.85 16.87
N GLN A 63 -3.30 18.19 15.78
CA GLN A 63 -4.70 17.98 15.40
C GLN A 63 -5.16 16.63 15.91
N TYR A 64 -5.80 16.62 17.08
CA TYR A 64 -6.34 15.38 17.64
C TYR A 64 -7.55 14.89 16.85
N LEU A 65 -7.45 13.66 16.36
CA LEU A 65 -8.51 12.97 15.62
C LEU A 65 -9.08 11.86 16.49
N ASP A 66 -10.37 11.57 16.34
CA ASP A 66 -10.94 10.42 17.02
C ASP A 66 -10.30 9.12 16.49
N ILE A 67 -10.04 8.18 17.40
CA ILE A 67 -9.37 6.91 17.10
C ILE A 67 -10.13 6.10 16.05
N VAL A 68 -11.46 6.24 16.02
CA VAL A 68 -12.31 5.61 15.00
C VAL A 68 -11.99 6.15 13.61
N THR A 69 -11.75 7.45 13.49
CA THR A 69 -11.44 8.11 12.21
C THR A 69 -10.05 7.69 11.72
N LEU A 70 -9.08 7.64 12.63
CA LEU A 70 -7.72 7.18 12.33
C LEU A 70 -7.70 5.73 11.85
N LEU A 71 -8.39 4.84 12.57
CA LEU A 71 -8.51 3.43 12.19
C LEU A 71 -9.22 3.27 10.85
N PHE A 72 -10.28 4.04 10.59
CA PHE A 72 -10.98 4.00 9.31
C PHE A 72 -10.07 4.42 8.15
N ALA A 73 -9.29 5.50 8.33
CA ALA A 73 -8.32 5.93 7.34
C ALA A 73 -7.25 4.84 7.09
N ALA A 74 -6.72 4.21 8.15
CA ALA A 74 -5.73 3.15 8.03
C ALA A 74 -6.30 1.91 7.33
N LEU A 75 -7.57 1.57 7.57
CA LEU A 75 -8.28 0.50 6.87
C LEU A 75 -8.45 0.80 5.38
N MET A 76 -8.80 2.04 5.01
CA MET A 76 -8.90 2.45 3.61
C MET A 76 -7.55 2.30 2.89
N MET A 77 -6.47 2.79 3.50
CA MET A 77 -5.12 2.63 2.95
C MET A 77 -4.71 1.17 2.81
N SER A 78 -5.12 0.36 3.77
CA SER A 78 -4.83 -1.08 3.76
C SER A 78 -5.60 -1.82 2.69
N GLY A 79 -6.84 -1.41 2.41
CA GLY A 79 -7.61 -1.91 1.27
C GLY A 79 -6.91 -1.62 -0.07
N LEU A 80 -6.33 -0.43 -0.23
CA LEU A 80 -5.56 -0.09 -1.43
C LEU A 80 -4.28 -0.92 -1.54
N SER A 81 -3.53 -1.07 -0.44
CA SER A 81 -2.34 -1.92 -0.37
C SER A 81 -2.68 -3.38 -0.70
N MET A 82 -3.81 -3.89 -0.22
CA MET A 82 -4.29 -5.24 -0.50
C MET A 82 -4.52 -5.48 -2.00
N ILE A 83 -5.08 -4.50 -2.73
CA ILE A 83 -5.25 -4.59 -4.18
C ILE A 83 -3.89 -4.71 -4.87
N GLY A 84 -2.92 -3.89 -4.46
CA GLY A 84 -1.53 -3.99 -4.87
C GLY A 84 -0.97 -5.39 -4.62
N GLY A 85 -1.06 -5.86 -3.37
CA GLY A 85 -0.55 -7.16 -2.91
C GLY A 85 -1.13 -8.34 -3.68
N PHE A 86 -2.42 -8.29 -4.02
CA PHE A 86 -3.03 -9.29 -4.87
C PHE A 86 -2.40 -9.31 -6.28
N ILE A 87 -2.35 -8.14 -6.94
CA ILE A 87 -1.78 -8.02 -8.30
C ILE A 87 -0.33 -8.49 -8.31
N GLY A 88 0.47 -8.02 -7.34
CA GLY A 88 1.85 -8.46 -7.13
C GLY A 88 1.94 -9.98 -6.99
N GLY A 89 1.12 -10.57 -6.12
CA GLY A 89 1.08 -12.02 -5.89
C GLY A 89 0.76 -12.83 -7.14
N VAL A 90 -0.20 -12.37 -7.96
CA VAL A 90 -0.53 -13.00 -9.25
C VAL A 90 0.66 -12.97 -10.20
N ILE A 91 1.33 -11.83 -10.32
CA ILE A 91 2.49 -11.66 -11.22
C ILE A 91 3.64 -12.54 -10.72
N GLY A 92 3.92 -12.52 -9.42
CA GLY A 92 4.96 -13.32 -8.79
C GLY A 92 4.75 -14.81 -9.05
N GLU A 93 3.58 -15.36 -8.74
CA GLU A 93 3.25 -16.77 -8.98
C GLU A 93 3.58 -17.21 -10.40
N ARG A 94 3.22 -16.41 -11.41
CA ARG A 94 3.45 -16.71 -12.83
C ARG A 94 4.94 -16.66 -13.17
N SER A 95 5.65 -15.63 -12.75
CA SER A 95 7.07 -15.45 -13.02
C SER A 95 7.92 -16.57 -12.40
N PHE A 96 7.62 -16.98 -11.17
CA PHE A 96 8.37 -18.04 -10.49
C PHE A 96 8.03 -19.45 -10.99
N HIS A 97 6.83 -19.67 -11.54
CA HIS A 97 6.51 -20.96 -12.19
C HIS A 97 7.22 -21.11 -13.55
N GLN A 98 7.31 -20.03 -14.34
CA GLN A 98 8.06 -20.06 -15.60
C GLN A 98 9.56 -20.28 -15.38
N SER A 99 10.18 -19.60 -14.40
CA SER A 99 11.60 -19.79 -14.13
C SER A 99 11.92 -21.21 -13.69
N ARG A 100 11.02 -21.88 -12.95
CA ARG A 100 11.20 -23.27 -12.54
C ARG A 100 11.18 -24.25 -13.72
N GLN A 101 10.39 -23.98 -14.76
CA GLN A 101 10.35 -24.84 -15.96
C GLN A 101 11.60 -24.70 -16.84
N VAL A 102 12.25 -23.53 -16.86
CA VAL A 102 13.48 -23.31 -17.62
C VAL A 102 14.69 -24.03 -17.01
N VAL A 103 14.70 -24.26 -15.69
CA VAL A 103 15.83 -24.92 -15.00
C VAL A 103 15.80 -26.45 -15.12
N ILE A 104 14.65 -27.04 -15.48
CA ILE A 104 14.47 -28.50 -15.51
C ILE A 104 14.64 -29.09 -16.93
N ASN A 105 14.70 -28.24 -17.96
CA ASN A 105 15.02 -28.64 -19.35
C ASN A 105 16.50 -28.39 -19.66
#